data_AF-A0A2A9MG78-F1
#
_entry.id   AF-A0A2A9MG78-F1
#
_cell.length_a   1.000
_cell.length_b   1.000
_cell.length_c   1.000
_cell.angle_alpha   90.00
_cell.angle_beta   90.00
_cell.angle_gamma   90.00
#
_symmetry.space_group_name_H-M   'P 1'
#
loop_
_entity.id
_entity.type
_entity.pdbx_description
1 polymer ?
#
loop_
_entity_poly.entity_id
_entity_poly.type
_entity_poly.pdbx_seq_one_letter_code
_entity_poly.pdbx_strand_id
1 'polypeptide(L)'
;MSALHISMAQFCVCVGVIAVICLTGPGRVYGEPPGAPPHSPDNGAQVCDQATGEEPEKRIQLTLDDEKEAVSFKCTADKTKVVLEPNPAKSNVYVGSDCSPASKKELQSELLSAELTESPEGDQGDNTVKTYTLRLSPEKRKEINLCYVCKITKASVGRSRGRSGPDVQETTVCQVHIAVKKPKAEQSGPDQPHASDPKTECRSGSVTATASKEKPLSFKCGDGMMLTPTSLTKVFDDKDERCEAETDLQSLFDGELEQGKLGDGTYTLNVKKPPANTTPICYQCVREAGGTDSSQVPPPRGAGMVDGKCLLKISVAGTSGISSSAGLSVRHLLSGGGVAAALLFMAV
;
A
#
# COMPACT_ATOMS: atom_id res chain seq x y z
N MET A 1 53.14 29.30 23.77
CA MET A 1 53.89 29.95 24.87
C MET A 1 52.92 30.84 25.64
N SER A 2 53.13 30.95 26.95
CA SER A 2 52.28 31.58 27.98
C SER A 2 51.31 30.64 28.68
N ALA A 3 51.75 30.25 29.87
CA ALA A 3 51.09 29.50 30.93
C ALA A 3 50.45 30.44 31.96
N LEU A 4 49.47 29.96 32.73
CA LEU A 4 49.05 30.38 34.10
C LEU A 4 47.75 29.59 34.40
N HIS A 5 47.68 28.50 35.19
CA HIS A 5 48.02 28.20 36.59
C HIS A 5 47.14 28.90 37.65
N ILE A 6 46.70 28.10 38.67
CA ILE A 6 46.10 28.44 40.00
C ILE A 6 44.54 28.42 40.03
N SER A 7 43.76 27.86 40.98
CA SER A 7 43.87 27.15 42.30
C SER A 7 42.54 26.37 42.48
N MET A 8 42.43 25.14 42.99
CA MET A 8 42.49 24.66 44.39
C MET A 8 41.63 25.41 45.44
N ALA A 9 40.52 24.79 45.85
CA ALA A 9 39.85 24.82 47.17
C ALA A 9 38.72 23.75 47.13
N GLN A 10 38.81 22.55 47.68
CA GLN A 10 38.94 22.14 49.09
C GLN A 10 37.90 22.77 50.02
N PHE A 11 36.74 22.13 50.10
CA PHE A 11 35.87 22.19 51.28
C PHE A 11 35.68 20.78 51.83
N CYS A 12 36.38 20.57 52.94
CA CYS A 12 36.11 19.58 53.96
C CYS A 12 34.93 20.11 54.81
N VAL A 13 34.04 19.24 55.28
CA VAL A 13 33.69 19.05 56.69
C VAL A 13 32.48 18.11 56.81
N CYS A 14 32.65 17.20 57.75
CA CYS A 14 31.85 16.03 58.10
C CYS A 14 30.56 16.37 58.90
N VAL A 15 29.94 15.27 59.40
CA VAL A 15 28.88 15.12 60.43
C VAL A 15 27.57 14.68 59.77
N GLY A 16 27.05 13.45 59.92
CA GLY A 16 27.29 12.39 60.90
C GLY A 16 26.23 12.41 62.01
N VAL A 17 25.00 11.93 61.74
CA VAL A 17 24.02 11.53 62.78
C VAL A 17 23.18 10.32 62.33
N ILE A 18 23.60 9.16 62.84
CA ILE A 18 22.87 8.04 63.47
C ILE A 18 21.34 7.92 63.29
N ALA A 19 20.98 6.83 62.59
CA ALA A 19 19.96 5.79 62.85
C ALA A 19 18.58 6.11 63.45
N VAL A 20 17.52 5.74 62.70
CA VAL A 20 16.35 5.04 63.27
C VAL A 20 15.97 3.90 62.31
N ILE A 21 16.11 2.67 62.81
CA ILE A 21 15.57 1.45 62.19
C ILE A 21 14.10 1.36 62.60
N CYS A 22 13.18 1.52 61.64
CA CYS A 22 11.80 1.07 61.77
C CYS A 22 11.58 -0.11 60.82
N LEU A 23 11.46 -1.29 61.40
CA LEU A 23 11.00 -2.52 60.76
C LEU A 23 9.49 -2.41 60.52
N THR A 24 9.08 -2.23 59.27
CA THR A 24 7.73 -2.57 58.79
C THR A 24 7.85 -3.25 57.42
N GLY A 25 7.15 -4.37 57.26
CA GLY A 25 7.32 -5.38 56.20
C GLY A 25 7.02 -4.95 54.75
N PRO A 26 7.13 -5.91 53.81
CA PRO A 26 7.28 -5.64 52.39
C PRO A 26 5.92 -5.36 51.73
N GLY A 27 5.60 -4.09 51.55
CA GLY A 27 4.65 -3.69 50.51
C GLY A 27 5.37 -3.67 49.17
N ARG A 28 5.19 -4.69 48.34
CA ARG A 28 5.59 -4.64 46.93
C ARG A 28 4.74 -3.60 46.21
N VAL A 29 5.22 -2.37 46.14
CA VAL A 29 4.76 -1.37 45.17
C VAL A 29 5.54 -1.65 43.88
N TYR A 30 4.89 -2.29 42.92
CA TYR A 30 5.37 -2.34 41.55
C TYR A 30 5.34 -0.91 41.00
N GLY A 31 6.51 -0.27 40.94
CA GLY A 31 6.72 0.89 40.09
C GLY A 31 6.77 0.42 38.64
N GLU A 32 5.79 0.84 37.87
CA GLU A 32 5.73 0.67 36.42
C GLU A 32 6.90 1.44 35.78
N PRO A 33 7.80 0.80 35.01
CA PRO A 33 8.86 1.49 34.32
C PRO A 33 8.30 2.36 33.18
N PRO A 34 8.87 3.55 32.93
CA PRO A 34 8.39 4.45 31.89
C PRO A 34 8.66 3.87 30.50
N GLY A 35 7.57 3.64 29.76
CA GLY A 35 7.52 3.70 28.30
C GLY A 35 8.43 2.73 27.56
N ALA A 36 8.06 1.45 27.55
CA ALA A 36 8.43 0.60 26.42
C ALA A 36 7.85 1.24 25.13
N PRO A 37 8.60 1.28 24.01
CA PRO A 37 8.04 1.69 22.73
C PRO A 37 6.83 0.81 22.41
N PRO A 38 5.81 1.36 21.70
CA PRO A 38 4.54 0.69 21.52
C PRO A 38 4.77 -0.71 20.95
N HIS A 39 4.25 -1.70 21.67
CA HIS A 39 4.18 -3.09 21.24
C HIS A 39 3.67 -3.11 19.80
N SER A 40 4.54 -3.55 18.89
CA SER A 40 4.13 -3.92 17.54
C SER A 40 3.06 -5.02 17.68
N PRO A 41 1.98 -4.98 16.90
CA PRO A 41 0.98 -6.03 16.94
C PRO A 41 1.68 -7.37 16.64
N ASP A 42 1.72 -8.24 17.65
CA ASP A 42 2.24 -9.60 17.57
C ASP A 42 1.25 -10.44 16.75
N ASN A 43 1.28 -10.24 15.44
CA ASN A 43 0.78 -11.19 14.46
C ASN A 43 1.96 -12.12 14.14
N GLY A 44 2.02 -13.27 14.81
CA GLY A 44 3.14 -14.22 14.76
C GLY A 44 3.72 -14.40 13.35
N ALA A 45 5.00 -14.05 13.20
CA ALA A 45 5.70 -14.17 11.93
C ALA A 45 5.65 -15.63 11.44
N GLN A 46 5.23 -15.85 10.18
CA GLN A 46 5.14 -17.21 9.63
C GLN A 46 6.54 -17.77 9.37
N VAL A 47 6.73 -19.06 9.64
CA VAL A 47 8.02 -19.74 9.50
C VAL A 47 8.01 -20.62 8.25
N CYS A 48 8.97 -20.39 7.35
CA CYS A 48 9.02 -21.02 6.04
C CYS A 48 9.29 -22.54 6.11
N ASP A 49 10.24 -22.99 6.92
CA ASP A 49 10.63 -24.41 6.98
C ASP A 49 9.58 -25.35 7.58
N GLN A 50 8.57 -24.79 8.25
CA GLN A 50 7.40 -25.48 8.80
C GLN A 50 6.20 -25.51 7.84
N ALA A 51 6.33 -24.94 6.64
CA ALA A 51 5.26 -24.93 5.65
C ALA A 51 4.84 -26.36 5.25
N THR A 52 3.54 -26.60 5.16
CA THR A 52 2.95 -27.82 4.63
C THR A 52 3.01 -27.82 3.10
N GLY A 53 3.87 -28.67 2.55
CA GLY A 53 4.03 -28.94 1.12
C GLY A 53 4.93 -30.15 0.91
N GLU A 54 4.67 -30.95 -0.14
CA GLU A 54 5.57 -32.04 -0.53
C GLU A 54 6.88 -31.44 -1.07
N GLU A 55 8.02 -32.02 -0.70
CA GLU A 55 9.30 -31.61 -1.28
C GLU A 55 9.28 -31.83 -2.80
N PRO A 56 9.87 -30.92 -3.59
CA PRO A 56 10.80 -29.86 -3.20
C PRO A 56 10.19 -28.46 -2.98
N GLU A 57 8.86 -28.33 -2.89
CA GLU A 57 8.17 -27.04 -3.03
C GLU A 57 7.59 -26.49 -1.71
N LYS A 58 8.41 -26.46 -0.64
CA LYS A 58 7.99 -25.78 0.58
C LYS A 58 7.79 -24.29 0.29
N ARG A 59 6.57 -23.80 0.53
CA ARG A 59 6.21 -22.40 0.29
C ARG A 59 5.29 -21.84 1.36
N ILE A 60 5.49 -20.58 1.72
CA ILE A 60 4.53 -19.80 2.51
C ILE A 60 3.94 -18.69 1.63
N GLN A 61 2.66 -18.38 1.87
CA GLN A 61 1.94 -17.31 1.19
C GLN A 61 1.52 -16.25 2.20
N LEU A 62 1.97 -15.03 1.96
CA LEU A 62 1.65 -13.85 2.74
C LEU A 62 0.88 -12.88 1.85
N THR A 63 0.01 -12.11 2.47
CA THR A 63 -0.81 -11.12 1.78
C THR A 63 -0.69 -9.80 2.49
N LEU A 64 -0.32 -8.78 1.74
CA LEU A 64 -0.29 -7.40 2.19
C LEU A 64 -1.47 -6.66 1.54
N ASP A 65 -2.52 -6.43 2.31
CA ASP A 65 -3.77 -5.76 1.93
C ASP A 65 -4.10 -4.61 2.88
N ASP A 66 -5.16 -3.84 2.63
CA ASP A 66 -5.42 -2.56 3.32
C ASP A 66 -5.41 -2.63 4.85
N GLU A 67 -5.73 -3.79 5.39
CA GLU A 67 -5.77 -4.05 6.83
C GLU A 67 -4.38 -4.27 7.44
N LYS A 68 -3.36 -4.51 6.60
CA LYS A 68 -2.00 -4.92 7.01
C LYS A 68 -0.96 -4.04 6.35
N GLU A 69 -0.38 -3.11 7.10
CA GLU A 69 0.73 -2.26 6.66
C GLU A 69 2.08 -2.98 6.53
N ALA A 70 2.19 -4.14 7.18
CA ALA A 70 3.38 -4.96 7.20
C ALA A 70 3.06 -6.45 7.21
N VAL A 71 3.96 -7.24 6.64
CA VAL A 71 4.00 -8.71 6.82
C VAL A 71 5.37 -9.12 7.33
N SER A 72 5.39 -10.14 8.19
CA SER A 72 6.62 -10.65 8.79
C SER A 72 6.75 -12.14 8.53
N PHE A 73 7.98 -12.58 8.27
CA PHE A 73 8.31 -13.99 8.09
C PHE A 73 9.69 -14.34 8.63
N LYS A 74 9.88 -15.63 8.89
CA LYS A 74 11.14 -16.25 9.27
C LYS A 74 11.44 -17.36 8.28
N CYS A 75 12.70 -17.54 7.92
CA CYS A 75 13.08 -18.70 7.11
C CYS A 75 13.01 -20.01 7.89
N THR A 76 13.38 -19.97 9.17
CA THR A 76 13.41 -21.13 10.07
C THR A 76 13.19 -20.69 11.51
N ALA A 77 12.65 -21.57 12.34
CA ALA A 77 12.61 -21.39 13.79
C ALA A 77 13.90 -21.86 14.49
N ASP A 78 14.74 -22.63 13.78
CA ASP A 78 15.97 -23.20 14.31
C ASP A 78 17.15 -22.23 14.14
N LYS A 79 18.13 -22.28 15.05
CA LYS A 79 19.41 -21.55 14.91
C LYS A 79 20.32 -22.22 13.88
N THR A 80 19.89 -22.25 12.62
CA THR A 80 20.61 -22.87 11.49
C THR A 80 21.10 -21.81 10.51
N LYS A 81 22.04 -22.19 9.64
CA LYS A 81 22.59 -21.28 8.64
C LYS A 81 21.55 -21.03 7.56
N VAL A 82 21.15 -19.78 7.40
CA VAL A 82 20.14 -19.36 6.42
C VAL A 82 20.71 -18.29 5.51
N VAL A 83 20.46 -18.43 4.21
CA VAL A 83 20.67 -17.39 3.21
C VAL A 83 19.32 -17.01 2.60
N LEU A 84 18.94 -15.73 2.72
CA LEU A 84 17.77 -15.17 2.05
C LEU A 84 18.18 -14.61 0.69
N GLU A 85 17.51 -15.06 -0.36
CA GLU A 85 17.68 -14.58 -1.73
C GLU A 85 16.45 -13.79 -2.21
N PRO A 86 16.65 -12.79 -3.08
CA PRO A 86 17.92 -12.39 -3.69
C PRO A 86 18.85 -11.65 -2.72
N ASN A 87 20.17 -11.83 -2.84
CA ASN A 87 21.16 -11.11 -2.03
C ASN A 87 21.61 -9.81 -2.77
N PRO A 88 21.66 -8.65 -2.10
CA PRO A 88 21.12 -8.34 -0.77
C PRO A 88 19.59 -8.24 -0.76
N ALA A 89 18.96 -8.91 0.22
CA ALA A 89 17.51 -9.04 0.31
C ALA A 89 16.81 -7.74 0.71
N LYS A 90 17.51 -6.81 1.38
CA LYS A 90 16.94 -5.52 1.78
C LYS A 90 16.63 -4.60 0.59
N SER A 91 17.36 -4.77 -0.52
CA SER A 91 17.22 -3.90 -1.69
C SER A 91 16.72 -4.63 -2.94
N ASN A 92 16.68 -5.96 -2.95
CA ASN A 92 16.28 -6.74 -4.11
C ASN A 92 15.14 -7.69 -3.76
N VAL A 93 14.32 -8.01 -4.77
CA VAL A 93 13.21 -8.96 -4.68
C VAL A 93 13.02 -9.67 -6.02
N TYR A 94 12.52 -10.90 -6.01
CA TYR A 94 12.05 -11.54 -7.25
C TYR A 94 10.60 -11.13 -7.51
N VAL A 95 10.27 -10.77 -8.75
CA VAL A 95 8.90 -10.40 -9.14
C VAL A 95 8.21 -11.57 -9.84
N GLY A 96 6.94 -11.81 -9.52
CA GLY A 96 6.14 -12.90 -10.07
C GLY A 96 6.11 -14.15 -9.18
N SER A 97 5.48 -15.21 -9.69
CA SER A 97 5.26 -16.47 -8.97
C SER A 97 6.47 -17.40 -8.95
N ASP A 98 7.41 -17.25 -9.87
CA ASP A 98 8.35 -18.34 -10.16
C ASP A 98 9.66 -18.22 -9.36
N CYS A 99 9.81 -17.18 -8.53
CA CYS A 99 10.96 -16.94 -7.66
C CYS A 99 12.31 -17.06 -8.39
N SER A 100 12.33 -16.69 -9.67
CA SER A 100 13.45 -16.94 -10.58
C SER A 100 14.50 -15.83 -10.50
N PRO A 101 15.80 -16.16 -10.57
CA PRO A 101 16.87 -15.16 -10.67
C PRO A 101 16.68 -14.17 -11.83
N ALA A 102 16.02 -14.59 -12.92
CA ALA A 102 15.73 -13.74 -14.07
C ALA A 102 14.71 -12.63 -13.76
N SER A 103 13.89 -12.78 -12.73
CA SER A 103 12.92 -11.77 -12.30
C SER A 103 13.40 -10.92 -11.12
N LYS A 104 14.71 -10.95 -10.83
CA LYS A 104 15.33 -10.09 -9.82
C LYS A 104 15.16 -8.62 -10.21
N LYS A 105 14.58 -7.84 -9.30
CA LYS A 105 14.43 -6.39 -9.42
C LYS A 105 14.75 -5.69 -8.10
N GLU A 106 14.94 -4.38 -8.18
CA GLU A 106 15.13 -3.54 -7.00
C GLU A 106 13.79 -3.30 -6.30
N LEU A 107 13.73 -3.54 -5.00
CA LEU A 107 12.49 -3.48 -4.20
C LEU A 107 11.82 -2.10 -4.30
N GLN A 108 12.60 -1.02 -4.18
CA GLN A 108 12.09 0.35 -4.22
C GLN A 108 11.67 0.79 -5.63
N SER A 109 12.26 0.20 -6.68
CA SER A 109 11.87 0.49 -8.07
C SER A 109 10.48 -0.06 -8.39
N GLU A 110 10.14 -1.20 -7.79
CA GLU A 110 8.84 -1.83 -7.98
C GLU A 110 7.81 -1.27 -7.00
N LEU A 111 8.16 -1.09 -5.74
CA LEU A 111 7.25 -0.61 -4.71
C LEU A 111 7.84 0.63 -4.04
N LEU A 112 7.37 1.80 -4.48
CA LEU A 112 7.75 3.08 -3.92
C LEU A 112 7.38 3.07 -2.43
N SER A 113 8.38 3.28 -1.56
CA SER A 113 8.30 3.17 -0.09
C SER A 113 8.16 1.75 0.50
N ALA A 114 8.44 0.70 -0.26
CA ALA A 114 8.65 -0.62 0.35
C ALA A 114 10.00 -0.67 1.09
N GLU A 115 9.98 -1.21 2.29
CA GLU A 115 11.18 -1.44 3.10
C GLU A 115 11.14 -2.84 3.69
N LEU A 116 12.21 -3.61 3.47
CA LEU A 116 12.44 -4.87 4.14
C LEU A 116 13.43 -4.66 5.28
N THR A 117 12.94 -4.78 6.51
CA THR A 117 13.76 -4.72 7.72
C THR A 117 14.07 -6.12 8.21
N GLU A 118 15.23 -6.28 8.85
CA GLU A 118 15.70 -7.53 9.42
C GLU A 118 16.00 -7.29 10.90
N SER A 119 15.36 -8.06 11.78
CA SER A 119 15.59 -8.01 13.21
C SER A 119 16.09 -9.38 13.69
N PRO A 120 17.25 -9.46 14.37
CA PRO A 120 17.65 -10.69 15.05
C PRO A 120 16.75 -10.96 16.26
N GLU A 121 16.45 -12.22 16.52
CA GLU A 121 15.88 -12.69 17.77
C GLU A 121 16.98 -13.30 18.65
N GLY A 122 17.23 -12.68 19.81
CA GLY A 122 18.18 -13.15 20.82
C GLY A 122 19.59 -12.54 20.72
N ASP A 123 20.50 -13.03 21.56
CA ASP A 123 21.86 -12.51 21.69
C ASP A 123 22.68 -12.61 20.41
N GLN A 124 23.45 -11.55 20.15
CA GLN A 124 24.22 -11.26 18.95
C GLN A 124 25.24 -12.38 18.62
N GLY A 125 24.86 -13.31 17.73
CA GLY A 125 25.69 -14.39 17.23
C GLY A 125 25.36 -14.77 15.79
N ASP A 126 26.28 -15.43 15.08
CA ASP A 126 26.17 -15.69 13.62
C ASP A 126 24.99 -16.61 13.20
N ASN A 127 24.37 -17.29 14.18
CA ASN A 127 23.24 -18.19 13.99
C ASN A 127 21.96 -17.70 14.72
N THR A 128 21.78 -16.39 14.85
CA THR A 128 20.50 -15.84 15.38
C THR A 128 19.39 -16.03 14.37
N VAL A 129 18.22 -16.47 14.84
CA VAL A 129 16.99 -16.48 14.04
C VAL A 129 16.68 -15.04 13.65
N LYS A 130 16.41 -14.83 12.36
CA LYS A 130 16.13 -13.50 11.81
C LYS A 130 14.67 -13.42 11.41
N THR A 131 14.00 -12.38 11.88
CA THR A 131 12.66 -11.99 11.43
C THR A 131 12.82 -10.93 10.35
N TYR A 132 12.22 -11.18 9.19
CA TYR A 132 12.15 -10.24 8.10
C TYR A 132 10.76 -9.61 8.08
N THR A 133 10.70 -8.28 8.07
CA THR A 133 9.43 -7.54 8.04
C THR A 133 9.42 -6.64 6.82
N LEU A 134 8.53 -6.93 5.88
CA LEU A 134 8.25 -6.07 4.74
C LEU A 134 7.16 -5.09 5.12
N ARG A 135 7.50 -3.79 5.11
CA ARG A 135 6.58 -2.69 5.33
C ARG A 135 6.33 -1.97 4.03
N LEU A 136 5.07 -1.62 3.78
CA LEU A 136 4.69 -0.84 2.62
C LEU A 136 3.38 -0.11 2.88
N SER A 137 3.40 1.21 2.73
CA SER A 137 2.25 2.08 2.92
C SER A 137 1.10 1.70 1.96
N PRO A 138 -0.15 1.55 2.45
CA PRO A 138 -1.31 1.18 1.63
C PRO A 138 -1.50 2.06 0.39
N GLU A 139 -1.31 3.37 0.56
CA GLU A 139 -1.54 4.40 -0.48
C GLU A 139 -0.67 4.26 -1.73
N LYS A 140 0.48 3.57 -1.63
CA LYS A 140 1.45 3.42 -2.73
C LYS A 140 1.52 1.99 -3.25
N ARG A 141 0.61 1.12 -2.82
CA ARG A 141 0.58 -0.27 -3.25
C ARG A 141 0.12 -0.37 -4.69
N LYS A 142 0.88 -1.13 -5.47
CA LYS A 142 0.44 -1.68 -6.74
C LYS A 142 0.23 -3.16 -6.57
N GLU A 143 -0.65 -3.73 -7.39
CA GLU A 143 -0.85 -5.18 -7.41
C GLU A 143 0.41 -5.83 -7.94
N ILE A 144 1.08 -6.60 -7.09
CA ILE A 144 2.31 -7.29 -7.49
C ILE A 144 2.55 -8.49 -6.57
N ASN A 145 3.04 -9.58 -7.16
CA ASN A 145 3.52 -10.73 -6.41
C ASN A 145 5.04 -10.61 -6.27
N LEU A 146 5.50 -10.63 -5.03
CA LEU A 146 6.90 -10.66 -4.67
C LEU A 146 7.28 -12.06 -4.22
N CYS A 147 8.52 -12.43 -4.46
CA CYS A 147 9.08 -13.67 -3.94
C CYS A 147 10.47 -13.48 -3.34
N TYR A 148 10.70 -14.18 -2.22
CA TYR A 148 12.01 -14.43 -1.65
C TYR A 148 12.25 -15.94 -1.50
N VAL A 149 13.52 -16.33 -1.48
CA VAL A 149 13.92 -17.75 -1.34
C VAL A 149 14.82 -17.91 -0.13
N CYS A 150 14.38 -18.73 0.82
CA CYS A 150 15.16 -19.16 1.97
C CYS A 150 15.95 -20.43 1.61
N LYS A 151 17.28 -20.35 1.65
CA LYS A 151 18.17 -21.52 1.58
C LYS A 151 18.65 -21.85 2.98
N ILE A 152 18.23 -23.00 3.51
CA ILE A 152 18.42 -23.40 4.90
C ILE A 152 19.35 -24.60 4.91
N THR A 153 20.55 -24.46 5.49
CA THR A 153 21.52 -25.54 5.58
C THR A 153 21.54 -26.09 7.00
N LYS A 154 21.12 -27.34 7.17
CA LYS A 154 21.19 -28.05 8.45
C LYS A 154 22.42 -28.96 8.47
N ALA A 155 23.21 -28.87 9.54
CA ALA A 155 24.27 -29.84 9.79
C ALA A 155 23.61 -31.16 10.25
N SER A 156 23.83 -32.26 9.53
CA SER A 156 23.27 -33.54 9.94
C SER A 156 24.05 -34.09 11.14
N VAL A 157 23.39 -34.22 12.29
CA VAL A 157 23.96 -34.94 13.42
C VAL A 157 23.79 -36.43 13.13
N GLY A 158 24.73 -37.00 12.37
CA GLY A 158 24.79 -38.42 12.15
C GLY A 158 24.88 -39.16 13.49
N ARG A 159 23.79 -39.81 13.92
CA ARG A 159 23.80 -40.84 14.99
C ARG A 159 24.46 -42.12 14.49
N SER A 160 25.65 -42.01 13.91
CA SER A 160 26.45 -43.16 13.47
C SER A 160 27.60 -43.32 14.44
N ARG A 161 27.41 -44.20 15.43
CA ARG A 161 28.53 -44.78 16.20
C ARG A 161 29.50 -45.41 15.19
N GLY A 162 30.64 -44.75 14.96
CA GLY A 162 31.84 -45.37 14.41
C GLY A 162 31.96 -45.45 12.88
N ARG A 163 31.95 -44.32 12.18
CA ARG A 163 32.80 -44.11 10.98
C ARG A 163 32.76 -42.65 10.56
N SER A 164 33.93 -42.02 10.46
CA SER A 164 34.12 -40.66 9.97
C SER A 164 33.78 -40.58 8.47
N GLY A 165 32.48 -40.51 8.15
CA GLY A 165 32.01 -40.16 6.82
C GLY A 165 32.04 -38.63 6.62
N PRO A 166 32.05 -38.15 5.37
CA PRO A 166 31.94 -36.73 5.08
C PRO A 166 30.64 -36.16 5.67
N ASP A 167 30.73 -34.99 6.29
CA ASP A 167 29.60 -34.23 6.84
C ASP A 167 28.59 -33.95 5.71
N VAL A 168 27.46 -34.67 5.71
CA VAL A 168 26.43 -34.49 4.69
C VAL A 168 25.58 -33.29 5.12
N GLN A 169 25.83 -32.14 4.51
CA GLN A 169 25.01 -30.95 4.71
C GLN A 169 23.75 -31.07 3.87
N GLU A 170 22.60 -31.02 4.53
CA GLU A 170 21.31 -31.03 3.86
C GLU A 170 20.84 -29.58 3.69
N THR A 171 20.53 -29.19 2.44
CA THR A 171 20.02 -27.85 2.14
C THR A 171 18.57 -27.93 1.70
N THR A 172 17.69 -27.39 2.52
CA THR A 172 16.27 -27.24 2.19
C THR A 172 16.03 -25.86 1.59
N VAL A 173 15.25 -25.81 0.51
CA VAL A 173 14.81 -24.56 -0.12
C VAL A 173 13.36 -24.31 0.25
N CYS A 174 13.05 -23.07 0.64
CA CYS A 174 11.68 -22.64 0.90
C CYS A 174 11.38 -21.29 0.24
N GLN A 175 10.22 -21.17 -0.40
CA GLN A 175 9.80 -19.96 -1.09
C GLN A 175 8.82 -19.13 -0.25
N VAL A 176 9.05 -17.83 -0.17
CA VAL A 176 8.18 -16.87 0.51
C VAL A 176 7.50 -16.04 -0.56
N HIS A 177 6.21 -16.28 -0.79
CA HIS A 177 5.40 -15.51 -1.73
C HIS A 177 4.63 -14.44 -0.98
N ILE A 178 4.71 -13.21 -1.46
CA ILE A 178 4.00 -12.07 -0.87
C ILE A 178 3.14 -11.43 -1.94
N ALA A 179 1.82 -11.61 -1.84
CA ALA A 179 0.85 -10.94 -2.67
C ALA A 179 0.57 -9.54 -2.11
N VAL A 180 1.02 -8.51 -2.81
CA VAL A 180 0.63 -7.12 -2.51
C VAL A 180 -0.65 -6.85 -3.27
N LYS A 181 -1.75 -6.65 -2.53
CA LYS A 181 -3.01 -6.22 -3.15
C LYS A 181 -2.92 -4.73 -3.44
N LYS A 182 -3.56 -4.30 -4.54
CA LYS A 182 -3.92 -2.88 -4.69
C LYS A 182 -4.69 -2.46 -3.45
N PRO A 183 -4.52 -1.20 -3.01
CA PRO A 183 -5.42 -0.72 -2.00
C PRO A 183 -6.82 -0.86 -2.57
N LYS A 184 -7.75 -1.39 -1.78
CA LYS A 184 -9.15 -1.42 -2.12
C LYS A 184 -9.53 0.03 -2.31
N ALA A 185 -9.50 0.50 -3.56
CA ALA A 185 -10.31 1.61 -3.98
C ALA A 185 -11.70 1.20 -3.50
N GLU A 186 -12.17 1.86 -2.45
CA GLU A 186 -13.53 1.67 -2.00
C GLU A 186 -14.39 1.74 -3.26
N GLN A 187 -15.03 0.61 -3.59
CA GLN A 187 -16.14 0.64 -4.51
C GLN A 187 -17.07 1.70 -3.96
N SER A 188 -17.09 2.85 -4.63
CA SER A 188 -18.24 3.68 -4.92
C SER A 188 -19.49 3.27 -4.12
N GLY A 189 -19.52 3.66 -2.85
CA GLY A 189 -20.71 3.83 -2.04
C GLY A 189 -20.77 5.31 -1.65
N PRO A 190 -21.96 5.93 -1.64
CA PRO A 190 -22.08 7.36 -1.40
C PRO A 190 -21.81 7.67 0.07
N ASP A 191 -21.30 8.87 0.30
CA ASP A 191 -21.08 9.55 1.57
C ASP A 191 -19.68 9.51 2.23
N GLN A 192 -19.11 10.73 2.23
CA GLN A 192 -18.16 11.36 3.14
C GLN A 192 -16.65 11.41 2.82
N PRO A 193 -16.00 12.54 3.17
CA PRO A 193 -14.86 13.07 2.45
C PRO A 193 -13.55 12.88 3.23
N HIS A 194 -12.59 12.18 2.64
CA HIS A 194 -11.20 12.33 3.03
C HIS A 194 -10.52 13.38 2.16
N ALA A 195 -9.90 14.32 2.87
CA ALA A 195 -9.19 15.46 2.37
C ALA A 195 -7.78 15.08 1.89
N SER A 196 -7.32 15.84 0.89
CA SER A 196 -5.94 15.95 0.40
C SER A 196 -5.50 14.90 -0.63
N ASP A 197 -6.08 15.00 -1.84
CA ASP A 197 -5.79 14.15 -3.01
C ASP A 197 -4.30 14.14 -3.44
N PRO A 198 -3.71 12.97 -3.75
CA PRO A 198 -2.55 12.88 -4.61
C PRO A 198 -2.96 13.28 -6.04
N LYS A 199 -2.33 14.32 -6.57
CA LYS A 199 -2.54 14.85 -7.94
C LYS A 199 -2.63 13.73 -8.99
N THR A 200 -3.79 13.57 -9.63
CA THR A 200 -4.05 12.55 -10.67
C THR A 200 -3.10 12.73 -11.86
N GLU A 201 -2.43 11.69 -12.36
CA GLU A 201 -1.50 11.80 -13.49
C GLU A 201 -1.86 10.85 -14.64
N CYS A 202 -1.99 11.38 -15.87
CA CYS A 202 -2.32 10.62 -17.08
C CYS A 202 -1.07 10.39 -17.94
N ARG A 203 -0.48 9.19 -17.90
CA ARG A 203 0.74 8.83 -18.66
C ARG A 203 0.50 7.97 -19.90
N SER A 204 -0.44 7.04 -19.83
CA SER A 204 -0.74 6.09 -20.92
C SER A 204 -2.10 5.43 -20.69
N GLY A 205 -2.75 4.96 -21.76
CA GLY A 205 -4.01 4.22 -21.64
C GLY A 205 -5.19 5.13 -21.27
N SER A 206 -5.99 4.72 -20.29
CA SER A 206 -7.13 5.51 -19.80
C SER A 206 -7.10 5.62 -18.27
N VAL A 207 -7.35 6.81 -17.75
CA VAL A 207 -7.48 7.13 -16.33
C VAL A 207 -8.87 7.70 -16.08
N THR A 208 -9.55 7.22 -15.05
CA THR A 208 -10.87 7.72 -14.64
C THR A 208 -10.76 8.55 -13.37
N ALA A 209 -11.47 9.67 -13.29
CA ALA A 209 -11.51 10.53 -12.12
C ALA A 209 -12.92 11.11 -11.89
N THR A 210 -13.13 11.72 -10.72
CA THR A 210 -14.40 12.37 -10.37
C THR A 210 -14.12 13.81 -9.94
N ALA A 211 -15.02 14.72 -10.31
CA ALA A 211 -14.99 16.10 -9.84
C ALA A 211 -16.36 16.50 -9.29
N SER A 212 -16.37 17.30 -8.24
CA SER A 212 -17.59 17.93 -7.71
C SER A 212 -17.30 19.37 -7.30
N LYS A 213 -18.34 20.08 -6.86
CA LYS A 213 -18.19 21.45 -6.36
C LYS A 213 -17.36 21.50 -5.07
N GLU A 214 -17.51 20.49 -4.22
CA GLU A 214 -16.82 20.36 -2.94
C GLU A 214 -15.43 19.74 -3.10
N LYS A 215 -15.19 19.02 -4.20
CA LYS A 215 -13.94 18.34 -4.52
C LYS A 215 -13.49 18.69 -5.94
N PRO A 216 -12.79 19.82 -6.12
CA PRO A 216 -12.11 20.14 -7.38
C PRO A 216 -11.10 19.04 -7.73
N LEU A 217 -10.96 18.73 -9.02
CA LEU A 217 -10.04 17.70 -9.49
C LEU A 217 -8.74 18.34 -9.97
N SER A 218 -7.63 18.03 -9.31
CA SER A 218 -6.28 18.38 -9.78
C SER A 218 -5.64 17.21 -10.52
N PHE A 219 -5.14 17.47 -11.73
CA PHE A 219 -4.47 16.46 -12.55
C PHE A 219 -3.26 17.01 -13.33
N LYS A 220 -2.46 16.13 -13.93
CA LYS A 220 -1.40 16.48 -14.88
C LYS A 220 -1.27 15.45 -16.01
N CYS A 221 -0.78 15.90 -17.15
CA CYS A 221 -0.30 15.00 -18.20
C CYS A 221 1.09 14.46 -17.83
N GLY A 222 1.40 13.24 -18.30
CA GLY A 222 2.72 12.64 -18.14
C GLY A 222 3.81 13.45 -18.84
N ASP A 223 5.06 13.19 -18.48
CA ASP A 223 6.21 13.96 -18.96
C ASP A 223 6.28 14.03 -20.50
N GLY A 224 6.37 15.25 -21.01
CA GLY A 224 6.41 15.53 -22.45
C GLY A 224 5.08 15.28 -23.19
N MET A 225 3.96 15.23 -22.47
CA MET A 225 2.62 15.18 -23.06
C MET A 225 1.86 16.48 -22.80
N MET A 226 1.01 16.86 -23.75
CA MET A 226 0.20 18.08 -23.71
C MET A 226 -1.29 17.75 -23.62
N LEU A 227 -2.02 18.57 -22.87
CA LEU A 227 -3.46 18.44 -22.74
C LEU A 227 -4.17 18.84 -24.03
N THR A 228 -5.17 18.04 -24.40
CA THR A 228 -6.09 18.25 -25.51
C THR A 228 -7.53 18.13 -25.00
N PRO A 229 -8.44 19.07 -25.31
CA PRO A 229 -8.19 20.27 -26.11
C PRO A 229 -7.21 21.24 -25.45
N THR A 230 -6.43 21.98 -26.24
CA THR A 230 -5.45 22.93 -25.71
C THR A 230 -6.12 24.17 -25.10
N SER A 231 -7.34 24.49 -25.54
CA SER A 231 -8.15 25.55 -24.93
C SER A 231 -8.74 25.10 -23.61
N LEU A 232 -8.49 25.86 -22.53
CA LEU A 232 -9.01 25.58 -21.19
C LEU A 232 -10.54 25.72 -21.07
N THR A 233 -11.20 26.30 -22.08
CA THR A 233 -12.66 26.42 -22.15
C THR A 233 -13.32 25.24 -22.87
N LYS A 234 -12.54 24.34 -23.45
CA LYS A 234 -13.00 23.23 -24.28
C LYS A 234 -12.74 21.90 -23.59
N VAL A 235 -13.59 20.93 -23.88
CA VAL A 235 -13.49 19.56 -23.35
C VAL A 235 -14.11 18.59 -24.37
N PHE A 236 -13.78 17.30 -24.31
CA PHE A 236 -14.53 16.29 -25.06
C PHE A 236 -15.76 15.84 -24.25
N ASP A 237 -16.94 15.81 -24.87
CA ASP A 237 -18.11 15.10 -24.32
C ASP A 237 -17.83 13.59 -24.41
N ASP A 238 -17.94 12.87 -23.29
CA ASP A 238 -17.64 11.43 -23.20
C ASP A 238 -18.91 10.59 -22.96
N LYS A 239 -20.09 11.10 -23.32
CA LYS A 239 -21.35 10.32 -23.24
C LYS A 239 -21.33 9.04 -24.08
N ASP A 240 -20.56 9.01 -25.16
CA ASP A 240 -20.38 7.85 -26.03
C ASP A 240 -19.13 7.02 -25.66
N GLU A 241 -18.43 7.41 -24.60
CA GLU A 241 -17.18 6.81 -24.11
C GLU A 241 -16.00 6.86 -25.10
N ARG A 242 -16.06 7.69 -26.14
CA ARG A 242 -15.03 7.77 -27.18
C ARG A 242 -14.04 8.92 -26.98
N CYS A 243 -14.39 9.93 -26.19
CA CYS A 243 -13.54 11.11 -25.94
C CYS A 243 -13.12 11.84 -27.24
N GLU A 244 -14.01 11.96 -28.23
CA GLU A 244 -13.69 12.57 -29.53
C GLU A 244 -14.47 13.85 -29.83
N ALA A 245 -15.65 14.03 -29.22
CA ALA A 245 -16.56 15.13 -29.54
C ALA A 245 -16.22 16.40 -28.73
N GLU A 246 -15.45 17.33 -29.30
CA GLU A 246 -15.09 18.58 -28.63
C GLU A 246 -16.30 19.51 -28.47
N THR A 247 -16.47 20.06 -27.27
CA THR A 247 -17.52 21.00 -26.90
C THR A 247 -17.03 22.04 -25.90
N ASP A 248 -17.82 23.08 -25.64
CA ASP A 248 -17.55 24.06 -24.59
C ASP A 248 -17.83 23.46 -23.21
N LEU A 249 -16.88 23.59 -22.28
CA LEU A 249 -17.01 23.10 -20.90
C LEU A 249 -18.28 23.65 -20.23
N GLN A 250 -18.52 24.96 -20.41
CA GLN A 250 -19.69 25.66 -19.85
C GLN A 250 -21.04 25.19 -20.42
N SER A 251 -21.04 24.53 -21.59
CA SER A 251 -22.27 23.95 -22.14
C SER A 251 -22.73 22.70 -21.40
N LEU A 252 -21.81 22.01 -20.71
CA LEU A 252 -22.08 20.78 -19.98
C LEU A 252 -22.42 21.06 -18.51
N PHE A 253 -21.68 21.97 -17.88
CA PHE A 253 -21.92 22.47 -16.53
C PHE A 253 -21.16 23.78 -16.31
N ASP A 254 -21.53 24.54 -15.27
CA ASP A 254 -20.79 25.76 -14.91
C ASP A 254 -19.51 25.36 -14.14
N GLY A 255 -18.40 25.36 -14.86
CA GLY A 255 -17.08 25.06 -14.32
C GLY A 255 -15.97 25.73 -15.12
N GLU A 256 -14.75 25.61 -14.61
CA GLU A 256 -13.56 26.16 -15.24
C GLU A 256 -12.38 25.22 -15.06
N LEU A 257 -11.52 25.16 -16.09
CA LEU A 257 -10.23 24.51 -16.00
C LEU A 257 -9.15 25.58 -15.84
N GLU A 258 -8.41 25.52 -14.74
CA GLU A 258 -7.28 26.41 -14.49
C GLU A 258 -5.98 25.66 -14.76
N GLN A 259 -5.04 26.32 -15.43
CA GLN A 259 -3.67 25.83 -15.52
C GLN A 259 -2.89 26.29 -14.29
N GLY A 260 -2.13 25.37 -13.70
CA GLY A 260 -1.23 25.65 -12.59
C GLY A 260 -0.09 26.58 -12.97
N LYS A 261 0.94 26.63 -12.12
CA LYS A 261 2.10 27.50 -12.37
C LYS A 261 2.79 27.06 -13.66
N LEU A 262 3.22 28.04 -14.46
CA LEU A 262 3.94 27.80 -15.71
C LEU A 262 5.10 26.82 -15.47
N GLY A 263 5.04 25.64 -16.10
CA GLY A 263 6.05 24.58 -15.99
C GLY A 263 5.73 23.41 -15.06
N ASP A 264 4.68 23.48 -14.23
CA ASP A 264 4.30 22.37 -13.33
C ASP A 264 3.35 21.33 -13.97
N GLY A 265 2.86 21.63 -15.18
CA GLY A 265 1.98 20.78 -15.98
C GLY A 265 0.65 20.44 -15.32
N THR A 266 0.25 21.19 -14.28
CA THR A 266 -0.97 20.96 -13.51
C THR A 266 -2.17 21.60 -14.17
N TYR A 267 -3.30 20.93 -14.08
CA TYR A 267 -4.61 21.47 -14.36
C TYR A 267 -5.54 21.20 -13.19
N THR A 268 -6.40 22.16 -12.87
CA THR A 268 -7.41 22.03 -11.83
C THR A 268 -8.78 22.30 -12.42
N LEU A 269 -9.66 21.30 -12.37
CA LEU A 269 -11.05 21.43 -12.77
C LEU A 269 -11.89 21.85 -11.56
N ASN A 270 -12.42 23.07 -11.60
CA ASN A 270 -13.29 23.63 -10.59
C ASN A 270 -14.75 23.59 -11.07
N VAL A 271 -15.64 23.02 -10.26
CA VAL A 271 -17.08 22.97 -10.54
C VAL A 271 -17.77 24.08 -9.74
N LYS A 272 -18.27 25.13 -10.40
CA LYS A 272 -18.96 26.25 -9.75
C LYS A 272 -20.41 25.91 -9.44
N LYS A 273 -21.11 25.35 -10.44
CA LYS A 273 -22.46 24.82 -10.33
C LYS A 273 -22.48 23.39 -10.86
N PRO A 274 -22.81 22.41 -10.01
CA PRO A 274 -22.94 21.03 -10.47
C PRO A 274 -24.02 20.91 -11.55
N PRO A 275 -23.84 20.02 -12.54
CA PRO A 275 -24.88 19.69 -13.49
C PRO A 275 -26.09 19.04 -12.80
N ALA A 276 -27.24 18.98 -13.47
CA ALA A 276 -28.41 18.30 -12.93
C ALA A 276 -28.16 16.80 -12.73
N ASN A 277 -27.52 16.15 -13.71
CA ASN A 277 -27.16 14.74 -13.68
C ASN A 277 -25.64 14.60 -13.74
N THR A 278 -25.12 13.46 -13.26
CA THR A 278 -23.70 13.14 -13.43
C THR A 278 -23.34 13.21 -14.92
N THR A 279 -22.36 14.05 -15.25
CA THR A 279 -22.00 14.37 -16.62
C THR A 279 -20.59 13.88 -16.92
N PRO A 280 -20.41 12.91 -17.84
CA PRO A 280 -19.09 12.44 -18.24
C PRO A 280 -18.43 13.42 -19.22
N ILE A 281 -17.18 13.76 -18.96
CA ILE A 281 -16.33 14.58 -19.83
C ILE A 281 -14.97 13.89 -20.00
N CYS A 282 -14.19 14.31 -20.99
CA CYS A 282 -12.86 13.75 -21.19
C CYS A 282 -11.85 14.77 -21.71
N TYR A 283 -10.61 14.58 -21.29
CA TYR A 283 -9.42 15.21 -21.86
C TYR A 283 -8.46 14.14 -22.38
N GLN A 284 -7.57 14.52 -23.28
CA GLN A 284 -6.51 13.63 -23.76
C GLN A 284 -5.16 14.25 -23.44
N CYS A 285 -4.22 13.45 -22.96
CA CYS A 285 -2.82 13.83 -22.93
C CYS A 285 -2.14 13.19 -24.13
N VAL A 286 -1.58 13.99 -25.03
CA VAL A 286 -0.94 13.51 -26.26
C VAL A 286 0.51 13.97 -26.30
N ARG A 287 1.41 13.11 -26.76
CA ARG A 287 2.77 13.50 -27.12
C ARG A 287 2.75 13.99 -28.55
N GLU A 288 3.28 15.18 -28.83
CA GLU A 288 3.46 15.63 -30.22
C GLU A 288 4.32 14.59 -30.95
N ALA A 289 3.81 14.06 -32.07
CA ALA A 289 4.62 13.27 -32.96
C ALA A 289 5.73 14.18 -33.48
N GLY A 290 6.97 13.91 -33.09
CA GLY A 290 8.12 14.71 -33.52
C GLY A 290 8.08 14.91 -35.04
N GLY A 291 8.23 16.17 -35.45
CA GLY A 291 8.40 16.54 -36.84
C GLY A 291 9.47 15.64 -37.50
N THR A 292 9.17 15.29 -38.73
CA THR A 292 9.95 14.48 -39.67
C THR A 292 11.47 14.62 -39.46
N ASP A 293 12.12 13.54 -39.04
CA ASP A 293 13.44 13.24 -39.61
C ASP A 293 13.37 11.87 -40.29
N SER A 294 13.74 11.90 -41.56
CA SER A 294 13.72 10.76 -42.46
C SER A 294 14.92 9.88 -42.10
N SER A 295 14.71 8.91 -41.23
CA SER A 295 15.56 7.72 -41.19
C SER A 295 14.71 6.49 -40.96
N GLN A 296 14.41 5.84 -42.08
CA GLN A 296 13.84 4.51 -42.13
C GLN A 296 14.78 3.52 -41.40
N VAL A 297 14.50 3.25 -40.14
CA VAL A 297 14.87 1.99 -39.49
C VAL A 297 13.58 1.36 -39.01
N PRO A 298 13.17 0.18 -39.53
CA PRO A 298 11.98 -0.49 -39.05
C PRO A 298 12.20 -0.91 -37.58
N PRO A 299 11.23 -0.68 -36.68
CA PRO A 299 11.36 -1.16 -35.31
C PRO A 299 11.30 -2.71 -35.29
N PRO A 300 12.01 -3.36 -34.36
CA PRO A 300 11.90 -4.81 -34.18
C PRO A 300 10.47 -5.15 -33.75
N ARG A 301 9.91 -6.17 -34.41
CA ARG A 301 8.59 -6.72 -34.10
C ARG A 301 8.59 -7.24 -32.67
N GLY A 302 7.74 -6.67 -31.80
CA GLY A 302 7.48 -7.24 -30.47
C GLY A 302 7.23 -6.29 -29.29
N ALA A 303 6.94 -5.00 -29.50
CA ALA A 303 6.51 -4.10 -28.42
C ALA A 303 5.04 -3.71 -28.62
N GLY A 304 4.17 -4.15 -27.72
CA GLY A 304 2.79 -3.71 -27.67
C GLY A 304 2.70 -2.21 -27.40
N MET A 305 1.95 -1.52 -28.25
CA MET A 305 1.35 -0.19 -28.09
C MET A 305 2.24 0.89 -27.43
N VAL A 306 3.05 1.57 -28.24
CA VAL A 306 3.45 2.95 -27.94
C VAL A 306 2.30 3.86 -28.36
N ASP A 307 1.17 3.78 -27.65
CA ASP A 307 0.10 4.76 -27.85
C ASP A 307 0.55 6.04 -27.14
N GLY A 308 1.06 7.00 -27.91
CA GLY A 308 1.48 8.33 -27.45
C GLY A 308 0.32 9.20 -26.92
N LYS A 309 -0.75 8.58 -26.40
CA LYS A 309 -1.99 9.18 -25.96
C LYS A 309 -2.47 8.51 -24.66
N CYS A 310 -2.93 9.33 -23.73
CA CYS A 310 -3.62 8.92 -22.50
C CYS A 310 -4.99 9.61 -22.45
N LEU A 311 -6.06 8.87 -22.16
CA LEU A 311 -7.41 9.38 -22.01
C LEU A 311 -7.70 9.66 -20.53
N LEU A 312 -8.03 10.90 -20.19
CA LEU A 312 -8.48 11.28 -18.86
C LEU A 312 -10.00 11.46 -18.88
N LYS A 313 -10.72 10.42 -18.44
CA LYS A 313 -12.18 10.39 -18.37
C LYS A 313 -12.64 10.88 -16.99
N ILE A 314 -13.49 11.89 -16.94
CA ILE A 314 -13.89 12.56 -15.70
C ILE A 314 -15.41 12.50 -15.57
N SER A 315 -15.89 11.99 -14.44
CA SER A 315 -17.31 12.04 -14.07
C SER A 315 -17.56 13.26 -13.19
N VAL A 316 -18.33 14.23 -13.68
CA VAL A 316 -18.69 15.41 -12.90
C VAL A 316 -19.99 15.15 -12.16
N ALA A 317 -19.94 15.12 -10.83
CA ALA A 317 -21.07 14.79 -9.99
C ALA A 317 -22.21 15.81 -10.15
N GLY A 318 -23.43 15.31 -10.42
CA GLY A 318 -24.62 16.14 -10.54
C GLY A 318 -25.45 16.22 -9.26
N THR A 319 -26.43 17.12 -9.23
CA THR A 319 -27.29 17.35 -8.05
C THR A 319 -28.34 16.25 -7.84
N SER A 320 -28.69 15.46 -8.86
CA SER A 320 -29.79 14.48 -8.78
C SER A 320 -29.38 13.12 -8.21
N GLY A 321 -28.16 12.98 -7.68
CA GLY A 321 -27.62 11.71 -7.16
C GLY A 321 -28.00 11.35 -5.72
N ILE A 322 -28.69 12.21 -4.96
CA ILE A 322 -29.09 11.95 -3.56
C ILE A 322 -30.51 11.35 -3.45
N SER A 323 -31.10 10.93 -4.56
CA SER A 323 -32.43 10.28 -4.54
C SER A 323 -32.28 8.78 -4.77
N SER A 324 -31.93 8.04 -3.72
CA SER A 324 -32.08 6.57 -3.67
C SER A 324 -32.58 6.13 -2.30
N SER A 325 -33.91 5.97 -2.25
CA SER A 325 -34.69 5.04 -1.42
C SER A 325 -34.42 4.97 0.09
N ALA A 326 -34.95 5.94 0.84
CA ALA A 326 -35.60 5.64 2.13
C ALA A 326 -37.13 5.50 1.89
N GLY A 327 -37.48 4.55 1.02
CA GLY A 327 -38.86 4.12 0.80
C GLY A 327 -39.27 3.20 1.94
N LEU A 328 -40.44 3.46 2.50
CA LEU A 328 -41.09 2.73 3.58
C LEU A 328 -40.93 1.19 3.47
N SER A 329 -40.48 0.57 4.56
CA SER A 329 -40.85 -0.80 4.90
C SER A 329 -41.21 -0.88 6.38
N VAL A 330 -42.34 -0.26 6.72
CA VAL A 330 -43.09 -0.56 7.95
C VAL A 330 -44.10 -1.65 7.57
N ARG A 331 -44.20 -2.68 8.43
CA ARG A 331 -45.09 -3.88 8.40
C ARG A 331 -44.48 -5.07 7.62
N HIS A 332 -44.43 -6.30 8.10
CA HIS A 332 -45.17 -7.07 9.12
C HIS A 332 -44.22 -8.11 9.78
N LEU A 333 -44.41 -8.60 11.01
CA LEU A 333 -45.30 -9.71 11.41
C LEU A 333 -45.44 -9.69 12.96
N LEU A 334 -46.64 -9.55 13.53
CA LEU A 334 -47.57 -10.64 13.93
C LEU A 334 -47.02 -11.61 14.99
N SER A 335 -47.40 -11.40 16.26
CA SER A 335 -47.60 -12.48 17.24
C SER A 335 -48.71 -12.12 18.25
N GLY A 336 -49.70 -13.02 18.37
CA GLY A 336 -50.76 -13.02 19.39
C GLY A 336 -51.95 -12.13 19.03
N GLY A 337 -53.12 -12.62 18.63
CA GLY A 337 -53.86 -13.76 19.18
C GLY A 337 -54.94 -13.20 20.11
N GLY A 338 -56.17 -13.05 19.64
CA GLY A 338 -57.26 -12.54 20.47
C GLY A 338 -58.59 -12.31 19.76
N VAL A 339 -59.45 -13.32 19.87
CA VAL A 339 -60.93 -13.30 19.94
C VAL A 339 -61.77 -12.60 18.86
N ALA A 340 -62.42 -13.47 18.07
CA ALA A 340 -63.88 -13.62 17.93
C ALA A 340 -64.77 -12.37 17.85
N ALA A 341 -65.48 -12.22 16.72
CA ALA A 341 -66.93 -12.18 16.70
C ALA A 341 -67.43 -12.27 15.25
N ALA A 342 -68.27 -13.26 15.00
CA ALA A 342 -69.09 -13.39 13.80
C ALA A 342 -70.28 -12.42 13.82
N LEU A 343 -71.09 -12.52 12.77
CA LEU A 343 -72.41 -11.91 12.51
C LEU A 343 -72.32 -10.63 11.67
N LEU A 344 -73.13 -10.39 10.64
CA LEU A 344 -74.17 -11.12 9.90
C LEU A 344 -74.66 -10.13 8.81
N PHE A 345 -75.11 -10.66 7.67
CA PHE A 345 -76.14 -10.09 6.77
C PHE A 345 -75.87 -8.71 6.10
N MET A 346 -76.41 -8.36 4.93
CA MET A 346 -77.13 -9.05 3.85
C MET A 346 -77.04 -8.14 2.61
N ALA A 347 -77.10 -8.78 1.43
CA ALA A 347 -77.78 -8.37 0.20
C ALA A 347 -78.23 -6.90 0.05
N VAL A 348 -77.84 -6.27 -1.07
CA VAL A 348 -78.56 -6.32 -2.37
C VAL A 348 -77.53 -6.20 -3.49
#